data_AF-A0AAD4LUZ5-F1
#
_entry.id   AF-A0AAD4LUZ5-F1
#
_cell.length_a   1.000
_cell.length_b   1.000
_cell.length_c   1.000
_cell.angle_alpha   90.00
_cell.angle_beta   90.00
_cell.angle_gamma   90.00
#
_symmetry.space_group_name_H-M   'P 1'
#
loop_
_entity.id
_entity.type
_entity.pdbx_description
1 polymer ?
#
loop_
_entity_poly.entity_id
_entity_poly.type
_entity_poly.pdbx_seq_one_letter_code
_entity_poly.pdbx_strand_id
1 'polypeptide(L)'
;MRCLSYSHPVALTKLNHALAGIYIWETLFTAGFELDVLKGKRPYRWTIWIYLGTRYITLLAFIISFIDMDGPKLPCKPFVVTYFALPYASWAFASLIIVLRVIAIWNRNIFVSLIAVGSWLGGLGLNLRSTSNSKVESSYNPILETCITLKTHRGLLNAIGVLVVDVVLLMTMLIGLLRYAHRSSTGIWYLLYQQVI
;
A
#
# COMPACT_ATOMS: atom_id res chain seq x y z
N MET A 1 -26.63 -25.51 -8.74
CA MET A 1 -25.44 -25.15 -7.92
C MET A 1 -24.56 -24.04 -8.56
N ARG A 2 -25.12 -23.06 -9.30
CA ARG A 2 -24.36 -21.94 -9.90
C ARG A 2 -24.56 -20.58 -9.21
N CYS A 3 -25.43 -20.49 -8.20
CA CYS A 3 -25.80 -19.23 -7.55
C CYS A 3 -24.86 -18.80 -6.41
N LEU A 4 -24.05 -19.71 -5.85
CA LEU A 4 -23.17 -19.39 -4.72
C LEU A 4 -21.90 -18.62 -5.11
N SER A 5 -21.46 -18.67 -6.38
CA SER A 5 -20.27 -17.92 -6.83
C SER A 5 -20.54 -16.44 -7.15
N TYR A 6 -21.81 -16.03 -7.33
CA TYR A 6 -22.15 -14.63 -7.68
C TYR A 6 -22.42 -13.74 -6.46
N SER A 7 -22.61 -14.31 -5.27
CA SER A 7 -22.85 -13.56 -4.02
C SER A 7 -21.57 -12.96 -3.42
N HIS A 8 -20.43 -13.66 -3.56
CA HIS A 8 -19.13 -13.16 -3.09
C HIS A 8 -18.66 -11.84 -3.76
N PRO A 9 -18.73 -11.67 -5.10
CA PRO A 9 -18.24 -10.45 -5.73
C PRO A 9 -19.04 -9.21 -5.34
N VAL A 10 -20.37 -9.31 -5.23
CA VAL A 10 -21.21 -8.14 -4.88
C VAL A 10 -20.95 -7.65 -3.45
N ALA A 11 -20.73 -8.56 -2.50
CA ALA A 11 -20.39 -8.18 -1.12
C ALA A 11 -19.02 -7.49 -1.06
N LEU A 12 -18.03 -8.01 -1.80
CA LEU A 12 -16.70 -7.41 -1.90
C LEU A 12 -16.73 -6.04 -2.57
N THR A 13 -17.53 -5.85 -3.62
CA THR A 13 -17.70 -4.53 -4.26
C THR A 13 -18.30 -3.51 -3.29
N LYS A 14 -19.35 -3.88 -2.55
CA LYS A 14 -19.97 -3.00 -1.54
C LYS A 14 -19.01 -2.67 -0.40
N LEU A 15 -18.26 -3.65 0.07
CA LEU A 15 -17.22 -3.44 1.08
C LEU A 15 -16.13 -2.50 0.57
N ASN A 16 -15.64 -2.71 -0.66
CA ASN A 16 -14.63 -1.85 -1.29
C ASN A 16 -15.12 -0.40 -1.41
N HIS A 17 -16.40 -0.19 -1.74
CA HIS A 17 -17.01 1.15 -1.78
C HIS A 17 -17.08 1.80 -0.40
N ALA A 18 -17.49 1.04 0.61
CA ALA A 18 -17.54 1.54 1.99
C ALA A 18 -16.13 1.92 2.48
N LEU A 19 -15.13 1.07 2.25
CA LEU A 19 -13.73 1.33 2.60
C LEU A 19 -13.16 2.52 1.82
N ALA A 20 -13.46 2.64 0.53
CA ALA A 20 -13.06 3.79 -0.27
C ALA A 20 -13.66 5.09 0.26
N GLY A 21 -14.94 5.09 0.63
CA GLY A 21 -15.61 6.24 1.23
C GLY A 21 -14.97 6.65 2.57
N ILE A 22 -14.70 5.69 3.45
CA ILE A 22 -14.00 5.94 4.72
C ILE A 22 -12.60 6.52 4.49
N TYR A 23 -11.86 5.98 3.52
CA TYR A 23 -10.51 6.43 3.21
C TYR A 23 -10.48 7.85 2.59
N ILE A 24 -11.44 8.16 1.72
CA ILE A 24 -11.62 9.51 1.17
C ILE A 24 -11.97 10.49 2.29
N TRP A 25 -12.91 10.12 3.17
CA TRP A 25 -13.30 10.91 4.33
C TRP A 25 -12.09 11.21 5.22
N GLU A 26 -11.33 10.19 5.62
CA GLU A 26 -10.11 10.34 6.41
C GLU A 26 -9.10 11.26 5.71
N THR A 27 -8.97 11.15 4.39
CA THR A 27 -8.07 11.99 3.60
C THR A 27 -8.47 13.46 3.57
N LEU A 28 -9.76 13.76 3.41
CA LEU A 28 -10.24 15.14 3.46
C LEU A 28 -10.03 15.78 4.83
N PHE A 29 -10.30 15.04 5.91
CA PHE A 29 -10.12 15.56 7.28
C PHE A 29 -8.65 15.74 7.66
N THR A 30 -7.77 14.86 7.17
CA THR A 30 -6.33 14.95 7.47
C THR A 30 -5.59 15.93 6.56
N ALA A 31 -6.15 16.29 5.40
CA ALA A 31 -5.51 17.19 4.44
C ALA A 31 -5.16 18.57 5.04
N GLY A 32 -5.96 19.06 6.01
CA GLY A 32 -5.66 20.30 6.73
C GLY A 32 -4.33 20.25 7.48
N PHE A 33 -4.04 19.12 8.13
CA PHE A 33 -2.77 18.90 8.82
C PHE A 33 -1.59 18.84 7.84
N GLU A 34 -1.77 18.16 6.71
CA GLU A 34 -0.74 18.03 5.68
C GLU A 34 -0.39 19.38 5.05
N LEU A 35 -1.40 20.21 4.77
CA LEU A 35 -1.22 21.57 4.28
C LEU A 35 -0.49 22.46 5.30
N ASP A 36 -0.73 22.29 6.59
CA ASP A 36 0.00 23.01 7.64
C ASP A 36 1.47 22.58 7.73
N VAL A 37 1.78 21.31 7.47
CA VAL A 37 3.18 20.85 7.36
C VAL A 37 3.84 21.40 6.09
N LEU A 38 3.13 21.38 4.95
CA LEU A 38 3.63 21.91 3.69
C LEU A 38 3.88 23.44 3.75
N LYS A 39 3.05 24.16 4.51
CA LYS A 39 3.21 25.59 4.81
C LYS A 39 4.35 25.89 5.79
N GLY A 40 5.10 24.87 6.24
CA GLY A 40 6.29 25.06 7.06
C GLY A 40 6.03 25.35 8.54
N LYS A 41 4.79 25.14 9.04
CA LYS A 41 4.47 25.33 10.47
C LYS A 41 5.08 24.25 11.37
N ARG A 42 5.63 23.18 10.80
CA ARG A 42 6.17 21.99 11.50
C ARG A 42 7.53 21.58 10.92
N PRO A 43 8.38 20.85 11.68
CA PRO A 43 9.70 20.44 11.20
C PRO A 43 9.60 19.59 9.92
N TYR A 44 10.24 20.08 8.87
CA TYR A 44 10.25 19.42 7.56
C TYR A 44 11.09 18.13 7.60
N ARG A 45 10.46 16.99 7.33
CA ARG A 45 11.13 15.69 7.18
C ARG A 45 10.92 15.18 5.77
N TRP A 46 11.98 14.79 5.06
CA TRP A 46 11.91 14.32 3.66
C TRP A 46 10.95 13.14 3.47
N THR A 47 10.74 12.33 4.51
CA THR A 47 9.81 11.19 4.55
C THR A 47 8.35 11.59 4.30
N ILE A 48 7.99 12.87 4.45
CA ILE A 48 6.63 13.35 4.19
C ILE A 48 6.22 13.20 2.74
N TRP A 49 7.15 13.34 1.79
CA TRP A 49 6.84 13.15 0.37
C TRP A 49 6.48 11.71 0.04
N ILE A 50 7.17 10.74 0.66
CA ILE A 50 6.84 9.31 0.50
C ILE A 50 5.46 9.03 1.10
N TYR A 51 5.16 9.62 2.26
CA TYR A 51 3.86 9.49 2.91
C TYR A 51 2.73 10.07 2.06
N LEU A 52 2.87 11.31 1.59
CA LEU A 52 1.90 11.95 0.70
C LEU A 52 1.74 11.17 -0.61
N GLY A 53 2.84 10.70 -1.19
CA GLY A 53 2.83 9.86 -2.39
C GLY A 53 2.01 8.60 -2.19
N THR A 54 2.24 7.86 -1.10
CA THR A 54 1.43 6.68 -0.74
C THR A 54 -0.05 7.03 -0.69
N ARG A 55 -0.40 8.12 0.00
CA ARG A 55 -1.78 8.52 0.23
C ARG A 55 -2.53 8.85 -1.06
N TYR A 56 -1.94 9.70 -1.89
CA TYR A 56 -2.56 10.16 -3.14
C TYR A 56 -2.57 9.08 -4.22
N ILE A 57 -1.57 8.19 -4.27
CA ILE A 57 -1.58 7.03 -5.17
C ILE A 57 -2.72 6.07 -4.80
N THR A 58 -2.96 5.81 -3.50
CA THR A 58 -4.11 5.01 -3.06
C THR A 58 -5.44 5.67 -3.43
N LEU A 59 -5.56 6.99 -3.27
CA LEU A 59 -6.76 7.71 -3.72
C LEU A 59 -7.00 7.54 -5.22
N LEU A 60 -5.94 7.69 -6.02
CA LEU A 60 -6.02 7.48 -7.47
C LEU A 60 -6.45 6.04 -7.80
N ALA A 61 -5.95 5.04 -7.07
CA ALA A 61 -6.37 3.66 -7.25
C ALA A 61 -7.87 3.44 -6.97
N PHE A 62 -8.42 4.09 -5.93
CA PHE A 62 -9.86 4.05 -5.67
C PHE A 62 -10.67 4.74 -6.78
N ILE A 63 -10.23 5.90 -7.27
CA ILE A 63 -10.89 6.59 -8.39
C ILE A 63 -10.96 5.70 -9.64
N ILE A 64 -9.86 5.03 -10.00
CA ILE A 64 -9.84 4.11 -11.14
C ILE A 64 -10.75 2.90 -10.91
N SER A 65 -10.86 2.43 -9.66
CA SER A 65 -11.80 1.36 -9.31
C SER A 65 -13.27 1.75 -9.48
N PHE A 66 -13.62 3.02 -9.27
CA PHE A 66 -14.96 3.52 -9.60
C PHE A 66 -15.18 3.59 -11.11
N ILE A 67 -14.18 4.05 -11.87
CA ILE A 67 -14.25 4.15 -13.34
C ILE A 67 -14.43 2.77 -14.00
N ASP A 68 -13.83 1.71 -13.43
CA ASP A 68 -14.01 0.33 -13.94
C ASP A 68 -15.49 -0.10 -13.92
N MET A 69 -16.27 0.38 -12.93
CA MET A 69 -17.69 0.04 -12.79
C MET A 69 -18.57 0.73 -13.83
N ASP A 70 -18.17 1.89 -14.32
CA ASP A 70 -18.90 2.67 -15.34
C ASP A 70 -18.61 2.19 -16.77
N GLY A 71 -17.81 1.13 -16.95
CA GLY A 71 -17.51 0.53 -18.25
C GLY A 71 -16.63 1.44 -19.12
N PRO A 72 -15.31 1.46 -18.93
CA PRO A 72 -14.45 2.34 -19.71
C PRO A 72 -14.45 1.91 -21.19
N LYS A 73 -14.81 2.83 -22.11
CA LYS A 73 -14.55 2.70 -23.56
C LYS A 73 -13.06 2.74 -23.92
N LEU A 74 -12.17 2.68 -22.92
CA LEU A 74 -10.73 2.76 -23.08
C LEU A 74 -10.16 1.42 -23.56
N PRO A 75 -8.97 1.42 -24.20
CA PRO A 75 -8.27 0.19 -24.50
C PRO A 75 -8.03 -0.64 -23.22
N CYS A 76 -8.55 -1.87 -23.17
CA CYS A 76 -8.53 -2.74 -21.98
C CYS A 76 -7.13 -2.97 -21.40
N LYS A 77 -6.11 -3.07 -22.26
CA LYS A 77 -4.75 -3.43 -21.83
C LYS A 77 -4.11 -2.36 -20.91
N PRO A 78 -3.98 -1.08 -21.31
CA PRO A 78 -3.41 -0.05 -20.43
C PRO A 78 -4.28 0.22 -19.19
N PHE A 79 -5.60 0.07 -19.29
CA PHE A 79 -6.49 0.24 -18.14
C PHE A 79 -6.19 -0.78 -17.05
N VAL A 80 -6.16 -2.07 -17.39
CA VAL A 80 -5.88 -3.15 -16.44
C VAL A 80 -4.47 -3.04 -15.87
N VAL A 81 -3.47 -2.66 -16.67
CA VAL A 81 -2.10 -2.44 -16.16
C VAL A 81 -2.09 -1.33 -15.12
N THR A 82 -2.75 -0.20 -15.39
CA THR A 82 -2.81 0.94 -14.46
C THR A 82 -3.56 0.58 -13.19
N TYR A 83 -4.67 -0.16 -13.31
CA TYR A 83 -5.48 -0.63 -12.20
C TYR A 83 -4.68 -1.45 -11.18
N PHE A 84 -3.78 -2.33 -11.65
CA PHE A 84 -2.90 -3.10 -10.75
C PHE A 84 -1.64 -2.35 -10.33
N ALA A 85 -1.08 -1.50 -11.20
CA ALA A 85 0.19 -0.81 -10.92
C ALA A 85 0.06 0.19 -9.76
N LEU A 86 -1.06 0.91 -9.64
CA LEU A 86 -1.24 1.93 -8.60
C LEU A 86 -1.31 1.35 -7.17
N PRO A 87 -2.13 0.32 -6.87
CA PRO A 87 -2.08 -0.34 -5.57
C PRO A 87 -0.70 -0.90 -5.23
N TYR A 88 -0.02 -1.53 -6.19
CA TYR A 88 1.34 -2.06 -5.96
C TYR A 88 2.35 -0.95 -5.68
N ALA A 89 2.24 0.20 -6.34
CA ALA A 89 3.09 1.36 -6.08
C ALA A 89 2.83 1.92 -4.68
N SER A 90 1.56 2.13 -4.30
CA SER A 90 1.19 2.58 -2.95
C SER A 90 1.75 1.64 -1.88
N TRP A 91 1.57 0.34 -2.08
CA TRP A 91 2.10 -0.68 -1.17
C TRP A 91 3.62 -0.62 -1.05
N ALA A 92 4.34 -0.47 -2.17
CA ALA A 92 5.80 -0.33 -2.14
C ALA A 92 6.25 0.90 -1.34
N PHE A 93 5.55 2.03 -1.46
CA PHE A 93 5.85 3.22 -0.65
C PHE A 93 5.50 3.05 0.82
N ALA A 94 4.38 2.38 1.14
CA ALA A 94 4.01 2.06 2.52
C ALA A 94 5.08 1.18 3.21
N SER A 95 5.54 0.13 2.52
CA SER A 95 6.61 -0.74 3.01
C SER A 95 7.93 0.03 3.18
N LEU A 96 8.25 0.95 2.27
CA LEU A 96 9.43 1.82 2.38
C LEU A 96 9.41 2.68 3.65
N ILE A 97 8.26 3.22 4.04
CA ILE A 97 8.11 4.01 5.28
C ILE A 97 8.45 3.15 6.51
N ILE A 98 7.99 1.89 6.53
CA ILE A 98 8.29 0.95 7.62
C ILE A 98 9.80 0.68 7.68
N VAL A 99 10.44 0.38 6.54
CA VAL A 99 11.88 0.14 6.46
C VAL A 99 12.67 1.34 6.98
N LEU A 100 12.30 2.57 6.58
CA LEU A 100 12.96 3.79 7.07
C LEU A 100 12.85 3.94 8.59
N ARG A 101 11.70 3.59 9.18
CA ARG A 101 11.51 3.59 10.65
C ARG A 101 12.37 2.53 11.32
N VAL A 102 12.45 1.32 10.77
CA VAL A 102 13.32 0.24 11.28
C VAL A 102 14.78 0.70 11.30
N ILE A 103 15.27 1.29 10.21
CA ILE A 103 16.66 1.79 10.12
C ILE A 103 16.94 2.84 11.20
N ALA A 104 16.00 3.77 11.42
CA ALA A 104 16.13 4.80 12.44
C ALA A 104 16.15 4.23 13.87
N ILE A 105 15.28 3.26 14.18
CA ILE A 105 15.17 2.64 15.52
C ILE A 105 16.41 1.81 15.87
N TRP A 106 16.94 1.06 14.89
CA TRP A 106 18.09 0.18 15.11
C TRP A 106 19.45 0.90 15.08
N ASN A 107 19.45 2.22 15.28
CA ASN A 107 20.62 3.09 15.25
C ASN A 107 21.55 2.79 14.06
N ARG A 108 20.94 2.56 12.89
CA ARG A 108 21.66 2.28 11.64
C ARG A 108 22.55 1.03 11.66
N ASN A 109 22.24 0.03 12.48
CA ASN A 109 22.93 -1.27 12.43
C ASN A 109 22.85 -1.86 11.02
N ILE A 110 24.01 -1.99 10.37
CA ILE A 110 24.14 -2.34 8.95
C ILE A 110 23.45 -3.66 8.63
N PHE A 111 23.49 -4.64 9.53
CA PHE A 111 22.91 -5.96 9.27
C PHE A 111 21.38 -5.92 9.17
N VAL A 112 20.71 -5.27 10.13
CA VAL A 112 19.24 -5.13 10.14
C VAL A 112 18.79 -4.23 8.98
N SER A 113 19.55 -3.16 8.72
CA SER A 113 19.30 -2.25 7.60
C SER A 113 19.39 -2.96 6.25
N LEU A 114 20.40 -3.81 6.04
CA LEU A 114 20.56 -4.56 4.79
C LEU A 114 19.44 -5.58 4.60
N ILE A 115 19.02 -6.29 5.65
CA ILE A 115 17.92 -7.24 5.56
C ILE A 115 16.62 -6.51 5.19
N ALA A 116 16.31 -5.39 5.85
CA ALA A 116 15.09 -4.64 5.61
C ALA A 116 15.02 -4.02 4.21
N VAL A 117 16.14 -3.43 3.73
CA VAL A 117 16.23 -2.90 2.36
C VAL A 117 16.22 -4.02 1.33
N GLY A 118 16.90 -5.14 1.61
CA GLY A 118 16.94 -6.30 0.74
C GLY A 118 15.56 -6.95 0.57
N SER A 119 14.79 -7.09 1.65
CA SER A 119 13.43 -7.64 1.60
C SER A 119 12.48 -6.71 0.82
N TRP A 120 12.63 -5.40 1.00
CA TRP A 120 11.87 -4.40 0.24
C TRP A 120 12.20 -4.41 -1.25
N LEU A 121 13.49 -4.41 -1.62
CA LEU A 121 13.94 -4.50 -3.02
C LEU A 121 13.50 -5.82 -3.66
N GLY A 122 13.54 -6.93 -2.91
CA GLY A 122 13.03 -8.23 -3.35
C GLY A 122 11.54 -8.17 -3.66
N GLY A 123 10.73 -7.61 -2.75
CA GLY A 123 9.30 -7.41 -2.96
C GLY A 123 8.99 -6.53 -4.16
N LEU A 124 9.68 -5.39 -4.30
CA LEU A 124 9.53 -4.48 -5.43
C LEU A 124 9.90 -5.17 -6.76
N GLY A 125 11.03 -5.90 -6.78
CA GLY A 125 11.49 -6.63 -7.96
C GLY A 125 10.51 -7.72 -8.39
N LEU A 126 9.94 -8.47 -7.45
CA LEU A 126 8.92 -9.49 -7.73
C LEU A 126 7.64 -8.87 -8.31
N ASN A 127 7.20 -7.73 -7.78
CA ASN A 127 6.03 -7.01 -8.29
C ASN A 127 6.27 -6.48 -9.71
N LEU A 128 7.41 -5.82 -9.96
CA LEU A 128 7.76 -5.31 -11.29
C LEU A 128 7.91 -6.43 -12.31
N ARG A 129 8.56 -7.54 -11.92
CA ARG A 129 8.69 -8.74 -12.75
C ARG A 129 7.33 -9.35 -13.08
N SER A 130 6.38 -9.31 -12.15
CA SER A 130 5.02 -9.80 -12.36
C SER A 130 4.30 -8.94 -13.38
N THR A 131 4.35 -7.62 -13.26
CA THR A 131 3.69 -6.71 -14.19
C THR A 131 4.32 -6.75 -15.59
N SER A 132 5.65 -6.90 -15.70
CA SER A 132 6.34 -6.92 -17.00
C SER A 132 6.20 -8.24 -17.76
N ASN A 133 6.26 -9.38 -17.07
CA ASN A 133 6.14 -10.70 -17.70
C ASN A 133 4.70 -11.15 -17.89
N SER A 134 3.76 -10.52 -17.20
CA SER A 134 2.35 -10.71 -17.49
C SER A 134 2.03 -9.98 -18.79
N LYS A 135 2.08 -10.70 -19.91
CA LYS A 135 1.15 -10.39 -21.00
C LYS A 135 -0.23 -10.55 -20.36
N VAL A 136 -0.79 -9.45 -19.87
CA VAL A 136 -2.12 -9.42 -19.28
C VAL A 136 -3.06 -9.86 -20.40
N GLU A 137 -3.44 -11.15 -20.38
CA GLU A 137 -4.54 -11.67 -21.18
C GLU A 137 -5.80 -11.08 -20.56
N SER A 138 -6.14 -9.87 -21.01
CA SER A 138 -7.42 -9.24 -20.73
C SER A 138 -8.35 -9.50 -21.90
N SER A 139 -9.51 -10.05 -21.58
CA SER A 139 -10.61 -10.20 -22.53
C SER A 139 -11.71 -9.25 -22.11
N TYR A 140 -12.23 -8.47 -23.07
CA TYR A 140 -13.39 -7.63 -22.84
C TYR A 140 -14.63 -8.53 -22.75
N ASN A 141 -15.36 -8.44 -21.64
CA ASN A 141 -16.59 -9.20 -21.47
C ASN A 141 -17.80 -8.29 -21.78
N PRO A 142 -18.53 -8.53 -22.87
CA PRO A 142 -19.66 -7.68 -23.27
C PRO A 142 -20.86 -7.78 -22.33
N ILE A 143 -20.92 -8.79 -21.43
CA ILE A 143 -22.01 -8.97 -20.48
C ILE A 143 -21.81 -8.11 -19.22
N LEU A 144 -20.56 -7.90 -18.82
CA LEU A 144 -20.21 -7.11 -17.63
C LEU A 144 -19.72 -5.70 -17.98
N GLU A 145 -19.56 -5.38 -19.26
CA GLU A 145 -18.98 -4.13 -19.77
C GLU A 145 -17.58 -3.80 -19.20
N THR A 146 -16.89 -4.80 -18.62
CA THR A 146 -15.58 -4.66 -17.96
C THR A 146 -14.51 -5.54 -18.59
N CYS A 147 -13.25 -5.16 -18.36
CA CYS A 147 -12.08 -5.91 -18.82
C CYS A 147 -11.66 -6.92 -17.73
N ILE A 148 -11.89 -8.21 -17.96
CA ILE A 148 -11.54 -9.25 -17.00
C ILE A 148 -10.12 -9.78 -17.20
N THR A 149 -9.45 -10.17 -16.12
CA THR A 149 -8.14 -10.83 -16.15
C THR A 149 -8.29 -12.35 -16.03
N LEU A 150 -7.71 -13.11 -16.98
CA LEU A 150 -7.90 -14.57 -17.03
C LEU A 150 -6.99 -15.38 -16.10
N LYS A 151 -5.95 -14.77 -15.48
CA LYS A 151 -4.94 -15.50 -14.68
C LYS A 151 -4.50 -14.73 -13.42
N THR A 152 -5.26 -14.84 -12.34
CA THR A 152 -5.01 -14.14 -11.05
C THR A 152 -4.15 -14.92 -10.04
N HIS A 153 -3.95 -16.23 -10.23
CA HIS A 153 -3.29 -17.10 -9.23
C HIS A 153 -1.84 -16.70 -8.89
N ARG A 154 -1.07 -16.22 -9.87
CA ARG A 154 0.33 -15.77 -9.64
C ARG A 154 0.41 -14.46 -8.86
N GLY A 155 -0.60 -13.59 -9.01
CA GLY A 155 -0.68 -12.34 -8.24
C GLY A 155 -0.89 -12.60 -6.75
N LEU A 156 -1.74 -13.57 -6.41
CA LEU A 156 -2.03 -13.92 -5.02
C LEU A 156 -0.78 -14.41 -4.27
N LEU A 157 0.01 -15.31 -4.88
CA LEU A 157 1.22 -15.85 -4.24
C LEU A 157 2.24 -14.74 -3.95
N ASN A 158 2.42 -13.81 -4.90
CA ASN A 158 3.32 -12.67 -4.69
C ASN A 158 2.80 -11.73 -3.61
N ALA A 159 1.48 -11.46 -3.59
CA ALA A 159 0.87 -10.65 -2.55
C ALA A 159 1.06 -11.28 -1.15
N ILE A 160 0.84 -12.58 -1.00
CA ILE A 160 1.07 -13.28 0.29
C ILE A 160 2.54 -13.14 0.70
N GLY A 161 3.48 -13.33 -0.23
CA GLY A 161 4.92 -13.18 0.04
C GLY A 161 5.27 -11.78 0.55
N VAL A 162 4.74 -10.72 -0.08
CA VAL A 162 5.00 -9.34 0.35
C VAL A 162 4.34 -9.04 1.69
N LEU A 163 3.11 -9.53 1.93
CA LEU A 163 2.44 -9.37 3.23
C LEU A 163 3.23 -10.01 4.36
N VAL A 164 3.78 -11.21 4.15
CA VAL A 164 4.64 -11.87 5.14
C VAL A 164 5.88 -11.03 5.43
N VAL A 165 6.51 -10.46 4.40
CA VAL A 165 7.66 -9.57 4.58
C VAL A 165 7.30 -8.35 5.40
N ASP A 166 6.17 -7.69 5.11
CA ASP A 166 5.74 -6.51 5.87
C ASP A 166 5.39 -6.84 7.32
N VAL A 167 4.76 -7.99 7.59
CA VAL A 167 4.50 -8.46 8.96
C VAL A 167 5.82 -8.64 9.71
N VAL A 168 6.82 -9.25 9.07
CA VAL A 168 8.15 -9.41 9.68
C VAL A 168 8.80 -8.05 9.94
N LEU A 169 8.72 -7.10 8.99
CA LEU A 169 9.24 -5.73 9.17
C LEU A 169 8.53 -5.01 10.32
N LEU A 170 7.21 -5.11 10.42
CA LEU A 170 6.44 -4.54 11.53
C LEU A 170 6.82 -5.16 12.87
N MET A 171 7.02 -6.49 12.92
CA MET A 171 7.46 -7.17 14.12
C MET A 171 8.88 -6.73 14.52
N THR A 172 9.81 -6.58 13.59
CA THR A 172 11.17 -6.08 13.89
C THR A 172 11.18 -4.63 14.36
N MET A 173 10.28 -3.79 13.84
CA MET A 173 10.04 -2.43 14.33
C MET A 173 9.52 -2.45 15.78
N LEU A 174 8.50 -3.27 16.04
CA LEU A 174 7.88 -3.40 17.36
C LEU A 174 8.89 -3.92 18.40
N ILE A 175 9.67 -4.94 18.07
CA ILE A 175 10.73 -5.48 18.93
C ILE A 175 11.81 -4.42 19.20
N GLY A 176 12.20 -3.65 18.18
CA GLY A 176 13.15 -2.55 18.34
C GLY A 176 12.66 -1.49 19.34
N LEU A 177 11.38 -1.12 19.25
CA LEU A 177 10.73 -0.19 20.18
C LEU A 177 10.66 -0.76 21.61
N LEU A 178 10.22 -2.01 21.77
CA LEU A 178 10.12 -2.67 23.09
C LEU A 178 11.48 -2.84 23.75
N ARG A 179 12.53 -3.13 22.98
CA ARG A 179 13.91 -3.21 23.49
C ARG A 179 14.42 -1.85 23.97
N TYR A 180 14.16 -0.79 23.20
CA TYR A 180 14.57 0.56 23.58
C TYR A 180 13.83 1.04 24.82
N ALA A 181 12.53 0.73 24.91
CA ALA A 181 11.69 1.00 26.07
C ALA A 181 12.18 0.33 27.35
N HIS A 182 12.64 -0.93 27.27
CA HIS A 182 13.16 -1.63 28.45
C HIS A 182 14.49 -1.02 28.96
N ARG A 183 15.28 -0.37 28.08
CA ARG A 183 16.55 0.28 28.43
C ARG A 183 16.37 1.73 28.91
N SER A 184 15.26 2.36 28.56
CA SER A 184 14.92 3.74 28.92
C SER A 184 13.85 3.73 30.01
N SER A 185 14.25 4.01 31.26
CA SER A 185 13.32 4.17 32.39
C SER A 185 12.31 5.31 32.22
N THR A 186 12.43 6.13 31.17
CA THR A 186 11.47 7.16 30.78
C THR A 186 10.53 6.63 29.69
N GLY A 187 9.23 6.70 29.99
CA GLY A 187 8.16 5.92 29.39
C GLY A 187 8.06 5.94 27.86
N ILE A 188 7.67 4.77 27.33
CA ILE A 188 7.27 4.49 25.94
C ILE A 188 6.40 5.60 25.34
N TRP A 189 5.52 6.19 26.15
CA TRP A 189 4.63 7.28 25.78
C TRP A 189 5.34 8.55 25.30
N TYR A 190 6.50 8.90 25.86
CA TYR A 190 7.25 10.09 25.46
C TYR A 190 7.89 9.92 24.07
N LEU A 191 8.41 8.72 23.77
CA LEU A 191 9.01 8.40 22.47
C LEU A 191 7.97 8.31 21.36
N LEU A 192 6.77 7.79 21.64
CA LEU A 192 5.66 7.79 20.68
C LEU A 192 5.18 9.23 20.39
N TYR A 193 5.11 10.08 21.40
CA TYR A 193 4.72 11.49 21.23
C TYR A 193 5.72 12.26 20.36
N GLN A 194 7.02 11.97 20.49
CA GLN A 194 8.09 12.62 19.72
C GLN A 194 8.24 12.09 18.28
N GLN A 195 7.65 10.93 17.97
CA GLN A 195 7.59 10.39 16.61
C GLN A 195 6.36 10.88 15.82
N VAL A 196 5.30 11.32 16.50
CA VAL A 196 4.03 11.77 15.91
C VAL A 196 3.94 13.30 15.75
N ILE A 197 4.73 14.08 16.50
CA ILE A 197 4.84 15.55 16.38
C ILE A 197 6.18 15.97 15.77
#